data_AF-A0A9E4G8C6-F1
#
_entry.id   AF-A0A9E4G8C6-F1
#
_cell.length_a   1.000
_cell.length_b   1.000
_cell.length_c   1.000
_cell.angle_alpha   90.00
_cell.angle_beta   90.00
_cell.angle_gamma   90.00
#
_symmetry.space_group_name_H-M   'P 1'
#
loop_
_entity.id
_entity.type
_entity.pdbx_description
1 polymer ?
#
loop_
_entity_poly.entity_id
_entity_poly.type
_entity_poly.pdbx_seq_one_letter_code
_entity_poly.pdbx_strand_id
1 'polypeptide(L)' 'MGDRLGPESALPSPCIGEARERSYGLIKEAVVVCVVHTERGAARRIISARKAARKEREEFHACLTRAIG' A
#
# COMPACT_ATOMS: atom_id res chain seq x y z
N MET A 1 -47.83 -6.70 8.56
CA MET A 1 -47.63 -7.10 7.15
C MET A 1 -47.61 -5.83 6.32
N GLY A 2 -46.52 -5.36 5.74
CA GLY A 2 -45.15 -5.83 5.67
C GLY A 2 -44.28 -4.64 5.27
N ASP A 3 -43.08 -4.63 5.83
CA ASP A 3 -41.84 -3.94 5.48
C ASP A 3 -41.82 -2.53 4.87
N ARG A 4 -41.27 -1.63 5.70
CA ARG A 4 -40.41 -0.52 5.29
C ARG A 4 -39.17 -1.06 4.59
N LEU A 5 -38.67 -0.27 3.62
CA LEU A 5 -37.27 0.07 3.31
C LEU A 5 -37.08 0.07 1.79
N GLY A 6 -36.80 1.26 1.24
CA GLY A 6 -36.45 1.43 -0.16
C GLY A 6 -35.13 0.72 -0.50
N PRO A 7 -34.78 0.61 -1.79
CA PRO A 7 -33.48 0.10 -2.20
C PRO A 7 -32.40 1.16 -1.90
N GLU A 8 -31.98 1.23 -0.65
CA GLU A 8 -30.80 2.00 -0.23
C GLU A 8 -29.50 1.16 -0.38
N SER A 9 -29.52 0.11 -1.19
CA SER A 9 -28.42 -0.82 -1.34
C SER A 9 -27.75 -0.66 -2.71
N ALA A 10 -26.69 0.16 -2.75
CA ALA A 10 -25.44 -0.08 -3.46
C ALA A 10 -24.77 1.24 -3.90
N LEU A 11 -24.39 2.09 -2.95
CA LEU A 11 -23.17 2.85 -3.18
C LEU A 11 -22.03 1.83 -3.32
N PRO A 12 -21.20 1.87 -4.38
CA PRO A 12 -20.08 0.95 -4.49
C PRO A 12 -19.24 1.12 -3.22
N SER A 13 -19.15 0.04 -2.43
CA SER A 13 -18.25 -0.01 -1.27
C SER A 13 -16.86 0.46 -1.73
N PRO A 14 -16.12 1.23 -0.92
CA PRO A 14 -14.79 1.67 -1.30
C PRO A 14 -13.91 0.44 -1.58
N CYS A 15 -13.76 0.11 -2.86
CA CYS A 15 -12.82 -0.83 -3.46
C CYS A 15 -12.35 -1.97 -2.55
N ILE A 16 -13.29 -2.82 -2.13
CA ILE A 16 -12.98 -4.16 -1.60
C ILE A 16 -12.46 -4.98 -2.80
N GLY A 17 -11.15 -5.04 -3.02
CA GLY A 17 -10.61 -5.93 -4.05
C GLY A 17 -9.17 -5.74 -4.47
N GLU A 18 -8.61 -4.52 -4.40
CA GLU A 18 -7.20 -4.30 -4.80
C GLU A 18 -6.31 -4.22 -3.57
N ALA A 19 -5.59 -5.31 -3.28
CA ALA A 19 -4.58 -5.34 -2.23
C ALA A 19 -3.52 -4.26 -2.50
N ARG A 20 -3.34 -3.34 -1.54
CA ARG A 20 -2.33 -2.29 -1.61
C ARG A 20 -1.14 -2.71 -0.77
N GLU A 21 -0.04 -2.98 -1.45
CA GLU A 21 1.22 -3.36 -0.83
C GLU A 21 2.14 -2.16 -0.70
N ARG A 22 2.90 -2.12 0.39
CA ARG A 22 3.94 -1.12 0.64
C ARG A 22 5.29 -1.80 0.53
N SER A 23 6.12 -1.31 -0.38
CA SER A 23 7.52 -1.71 -0.49
C SER A 23 8.43 -0.53 -0.17
N TYR A 24 9.57 -0.84 0.44
CA TYR A 24 10.61 0.11 0.76
C TYR A 24 11.87 -0.25 -0.02
N GLY A 25 12.51 0.75 -0.61
CA GLY A 25 13.71 0.55 -1.41
C GLY A 25 14.66 1.73 -1.30
N LEU A 26 15.96 1.46 -1.50
CA LEU A 26 17.01 2.46 -1.51
C LEU A 26 17.30 2.87 -2.96
N ILE A 27 17.20 4.16 -3.27
CA ILE A 27 17.55 4.71 -4.59
C ILE A 27 18.94 5.32 -4.51
N LYS A 28 19.83 4.87 -5.42
CA LYS A 28 21.23 5.33 -5.54
C LYS A 28 21.94 5.38 -4.17
N GLU A 29 21.65 4.40 -3.32
CA GLU A 29 22.21 4.26 -1.97
C GLU A 29 21.92 5.41 -0.99
N ALA A 30 21.17 6.44 -1.39
CA ALA A 30 21.06 7.69 -0.65
C ALA A 30 19.67 7.94 -0.06
N VAL A 31 18.60 7.48 -0.72
CA VAL A 31 17.22 7.83 -0.34
C VAL A 31 16.36 6.58 -0.25
N VAL A 32 15.74 6.39 0.92
CA VAL A 32 14.70 5.37 1.10
C VAL A 32 13.38 5.91 0.56
N VAL A 33 12.75 5.15 -0.33
CA VAL A 33 11.47 5.45 -0.97
C VAL A 33 10.44 4.41 -0.55
N CYS A 34 9.23 4.89 -0.25
CA CYS A 34 8.05 4.07 -0.01
C CYS A 34 7.21 4.04 -1.30
N VAL A 35 6.98 2.84 -1.82
CA VAL A 35 6.15 2.59 -3.00
C VAL A 35 4.90 1.85 -2.58
N VAL A 36 3.75 2.50 -2.74
CA VAL A 36 2.44 1.86 -2.62
C VAL A 36 2.05 1.36 -4.00
N HIS A 37 1.80 0.08 -4.14
CA HIS A 37 1.41 -0.52 -5.41
C HIS A 37 0.33 -1.57 -5.23
N THR A 38 -0.25 -1.99 -6.34
CA THR A 38 -1.17 -3.11 -6.39
C THR A 38 -0.87 -3.94 -7.62
N GLU A 39 -1.07 -5.25 -7.50
CA GLU A 39 -0.93 -6.17 -8.62
C GLU A 39 -2.19 -6.16 -9.48
N ARG A 40 -2.02 -6.05 -10.80
CA ARG A 40 -3.09 -6.15 -11.79
C ARG A 40 -2.70 -7.17 -12.86
N GLY A 41 -2.94 -8.44 -12.54
CA GLY A 41 -2.59 -9.56 -13.41
C GLY A 41 -1.07 -9.66 -13.59
N ALA A 42 -0.59 -9.37 -14.80
CA ALA A 42 0.84 -9.41 -15.14
C ALA A 42 1.57 -8.07 -14.93
N ALA A 43 0.86 -7.00 -14.56
CA ALA A 43 1.44 -5.68 -14.39
C ALA A 43 1.27 -5.16 -12.96
N ARG A 44 2.28 -4.46 -12.46
CA ARG A 44 2.24 -3.78 -11.17
C ARG A 44 1.89 -2.31 -11.35
N ARG A 45 0.77 -1.86 -10.80
CA ARG A 45 0.39 -0.44 -10.80
C ARG A 45 0.97 0.25 -9.58
N ILE A 46 1.82 1.24 -9.80
CA ILE A 46 2.26 2.15 -8.73
C ILE A 46 1.14 3.16 -8.46
N ILE A 47 0.69 3.22 -7.20
CA ILE A 47 -0.32 4.15 -6.71
C ILE A 47 0.36 5.39 -6.12
N SER A 48 1.47 5.20 -5.41
CA SER A 48 2.26 6.28 -4.82
C SER A 48 3.73 5.91 -4.78
N ALA A 49 4.60 6.85 -5.13
CA ALA A 49 6.03 6.77 -4.91
C ALA A 49 6.47 8.05 -4.20
N ARG A 50 6.91 7.92 -2.96
CA ARG A 50 7.29 9.09 -2.14
C ARG A 50 8.51 8.79 -1.28
N LYS A 51 9.22 9.85 -0.90
CA LYS A 51 10.29 9.73 0.11
C LYS A 51 9.72 9.11 1.38
N ALA A 52 10.42 8.12 1.92
CA ALA A 52 10.00 7.47 3.16
C ALA A 52 10.03 8.48 4.32
N ALA A 53 9.00 8.44 5.16
CA ALA A 53 8.94 9.21 6.40
C ALA A 53 9.97 8.68 7.41
N ARG A 54 10.25 9.46 8.47
CA ARG A 54 11.27 9.08 9.48
C ARG A 54 11.04 7.66 10.04
N LYS A 55 9.82 7.36 10.48
CA LYS A 55 9.46 6.06 11.03
C LYS A 55 9.63 4.91 10.02
N GLU A 56 9.24 5.13 8.77
CA GLU A 56 9.42 4.14 7.69
C GLU A 56 10.90 3.87 7.40
N ARG A 57 11.77 4.90 7.51
CA ARG A 57 13.22 4.70 7.39
C ARG A 57 13.78 3.88 8.55
N GLU A 58 13.35 4.16 9.77
CA GLU A 58 13.77 3.39 10.96
C GLU A 58 13.39 1.91 10.83
N GLU A 59 12.15 1.62 10.40
CA GLU A 59 11.68 0.26 10.13
C GLU A 59 12.50 -0.43 9.03
N PHE A 60 12.79 0.29 7.94
CA PHE A 60 13.62 -0.21 6.84
C PHE A 60 15.05 -0.55 7.31
N HIS A 61 15.69 0.33 8.06
CA HIS A 61 17.03 0.09 8.61
C HIS A 61 17.03 -1.05 9.61
N ALA A 62 16.03 -1.15 10.49
CA ALA A 62 15.91 -2.26 11.43
C ALA A 62 15.77 -3.61 10.69
N CYS A 63 15.03 -3.63 9.59
CA CYS A 63 14.89 -4.80 8.74
C CYS A 63 16.23 -5.17 8.05
N LEU A 64 16.91 -4.18 7.47
CA LEU A 64 18.24 -4.35 6.87
C LEU A 64 19.27 -4.90 7.85
N THR A 65 19.34 -4.35 9.06
CA THR A 65 20.26 -4.83 10.10
C THR A 65 20.00 -6.29 10.45
N ARG A 66 18.73 -6.72 10.50
CA ARG A 66 18.36 -8.12 10.76
C ARG A 66 18.65 -9.06 9.59
N ALA A 67 18.68 -8.55 8.36
CA ALA A 67 18.89 -9.36 7.17
C ALA A 67 20.38 -9.51 6.81
N ILE A 68 21.21 -8.55 7.22
CA ILE A 68 22.65 -8.51 6.91
C ILE A 68 23.51 -8.96 8.10
N GLY A 69 23.01 -8.82 9.33
CA GLY A 69 23.66 -9.31 10.55
C GLY A 69 23.27 -10.74 10.87
#